data_AF-A0A9Q9MQB3-F1
#
_entry.id   AF-A0A9Q9MQB3-F1
#
_cell.length_a   1.000
_cell.length_b   1.000
_cell.length_c   1.000
_cell.angle_alpha   90.00
_cell.angle_beta   90.00
_cell.angle_gamma   90.00
#
_symmetry.space_group_name_H-M   'P 1'
#
loop_
_entity.id
_entity.type
_entity.pdbx_description
1 polymer ?
#
loop_
_entity_poly.entity_id
_entity_poly.type
_entity_poly.pdbx_seq_one_letter_code
_entity_poly.pdbx_strand_id
1 'polypeptide(L)'
;MNRQHARRAPKRNGGFSWGRFPTSDGAFITWRMFRRDHTSALHMHALTFTAKDEPAYVAKQLRRARRQLRDRVDEIDLAAMGVAA
;
A
#
# COMPACT_ATOMS: atom_id res chain seq x y z
N MET A 1 21.18 12.50 -0.75
CA MET A 1 19.91 12.12 -1.42
C MET A 1 19.03 11.36 -0.43
N ASN A 2 17.88 11.90 -0.03
CA ASN A 2 17.05 11.28 1.02
C ASN A 2 16.42 9.97 0.50
N ARG A 3 16.79 8.83 1.11
CA ARG A 3 16.30 7.49 0.76
C ARG A 3 14.77 7.37 0.79
N GLN A 4 14.10 8.29 1.48
CA GLN A 4 12.64 8.35 1.57
C GLN A 4 11.97 8.77 0.25
N HIS A 5 12.69 9.50 -0.62
CA HIS A 5 12.18 10.06 -1.88
C HIS A 5 12.58 9.22 -3.10
N ALA A 6 13.41 8.20 -2.91
CA ALA A 6 13.86 7.33 -3.99
C ALA A 6 12.78 6.30 -4.37
N ARG A 7 12.66 6.06 -5.68
CA ARG A 7 11.83 4.99 -6.25
C ARG A 7 12.16 3.66 -5.58
N ARG A 8 11.12 2.90 -5.25
CA ARG A 8 11.24 1.55 -4.69
C ARG A 8 10.26 0.63 -5.40
N ALA A 9 10.75 -0.40 -6.07
CA ALA A 9 9.90 -1.41 -6.67
C ALA A 9 9.21 -2.26 -5.59
N PRO A 10 7.93 -2.64 -5.79
CA PRO A 10 7.30 -3.64 -4.94
C PRO A 10 7.97 -5.00 -5.14
N LYS A 11 8.18 -5.72 -4.04
CA LYS A 11 8.60 -7.12 -4.10
C LYS A 11 7.42 -7.97 -4.54
N ARG A 12 7.63 -8.91 -5.45
CA ARG A 12 6.61 -9.88 -5.86
C ARG A 12 6.59 -11.04 -4.88
N ASN A 13 5.96 -10.84 -3.71
CA ASN A 13 5.68 -11.87 -2.73
C ASN A 13 4.17 -12.21 -2.72
N GLY A 14 3.81 -13.41 -2.29
CA GLY A 14 2.40 -13.86 -2.24
C GLY A 14 1.53 -13.11 -1.22
N GLY A 15 2.14 -12.27 -0.36
CA GLY A 15 1.44 -11.50 0.66
C GLY A 15 1.44 -9.99 0.40
N PHE A 16 1.67 -9.22 1.45
CA PHE A 16 1.76 -7.76 1.35
C PHE A 16 3.06 -7.31 0.68
N SER A 17 2.94 -6.48 -0.35
CA SER A 17 4.03 -5.77 -1.00
C SER A 17 3.73 -4.29 -1.15
N TRP A 18 4.76 -3.47 -1.36
CA TRP A 18 4.58 -2.03 -1.56
C TRP A 18 5.74 -1.42 -2.32
N GLY A 19 5.50 -0.31 -3.01
CA GLY A 19 6.50 0.45 -3.74
C GLY A 19 6.32 1.95 -3.57
N ARG A 20 7.34 2.71 -3.97
CA ARG A 20 7.34 4.18 -4.03
C ARG A 20 7.65 4.63 -5.44
N PHE A 21 6.86 5.57 -5.91
CA PHE A 21 6.90 6.13 -7.25
C PHE A 21 6.92 7.65 -7.11
N PRO A 22 8.12 8.26 -6.99
CA PRO A 22 8.26 9.71 -7.02
C PRO A 22 7.94 10.25 -8.42
N THR A 23 7.42 11.47 -8.50
CA THR A 23 7.34 12.24 -9.74
C THR A 23 8.74 12.61 -10.22
N SER A 24 8.89 12.95 -11.51
CA SER A 24 10.20 13.33 -12.09
C SER A 24 10.85 14.53 -11.41
N ASP A 25 10.04 15.46 -10.90
CA ASP A 25 10.45 16.63 -10.14
C ASP A 25 10.64 16.35 -8.63
N GLY A 26 10.28 15.15 -8.16
CA GLY A 26 10.35 14.76 -6.75
C GLY A 26 9.37 15.50 -5.82
N ALA A 27 8.45 16.29 -6.37
CA ALA A 27 7.48 17.07 -5.60
C ALA A 27 6.47 16.17 -4.88
N PHE A 28 6.11 15.05 -5.52
CA PHE A 28 5.16 14.09 -4.99
C PHE A 28 5.74 12.67 -4.98
N ILE A 29 5.37 11.91 -3.96
CA ILE A 29 5.74 10.51 -3.81
C ILE A 29 4.47 9.69 -3.67
N THR A 30 4.17 8.88 -4.68
CA THR A 30 3.07 7.92 -4.60
C THR A 30 3.55 6.62 -3.97
N TRP A 31 2.95 6.25 -2.85
CA TRP A 31 3.12 4.96 -2.21
C TRP A 31 2.01 4.03 -2.69
N ARG A 32 2.40 2.92 -3.32
CA ARG A 32 1.46 1.88 -3.77
C ARG A 32 1.64 0.65 -2.90
N MET A 33 0.57 0.19 -2.28
CA MET A 33 0.51 -1.02 -1.48
C MET A 33 -0.32 -2.06 -2.21
N PHE A 34 0.09 -3.30 -2.10
CA PHE A 34 -0.52 -4.43 -2.78
C PHE A 34 -0.67 -5.59 -1.81
N ARG A 35 -1.75 -6.36 -1.95
CA ARG A 35 -1.99 -7.61 -1.24
C ARG A 35 -2.79 -8.53 -2.17
N ARG A 36 -2.55 -9.83 -2.09
CA ARG A 36 -3.35 -10.83 -2.80
C ARG A 36 -4.36 -11.46 -1.84
N ASP A 37 -5.54 -11.77 -2.35
CA ASP A 37 -6.52 -12.60 -1.65
C ASP A 37 -6.23 -14.10 -1.85
N HIS A 38 -7.06 -14.96 -1.25
CA HIS A 38 -6.96 -16.41 -1.36
C HIS A 38 -7.08 -16.94 -2.80
N THR A 39 -7.69 -16.19 -3.73
CA THR A 39 -7.77 -16.53 -5.16
C THR A 39 -6.57 -16.04 -5.97
N SER A 40 -5.59 -15.42 -5.29
CA SER A 40 -4.46 -14.73 -5.91
C SER A 40 -4.81 -13.44 -6.66
N ALA A 41 -6.03 -12.89 -6.54
CA ALA A 41 -6.36 -11.61 -7.15
C ALA A 41 -5.65 -10.45 -6.44
N LEU A 42 -5.21 -9.43 -7.19
CA LEU A 42 -4.35 -8.37 -6.69
C LEU A 42 -5.16 -7.14 -6.27
N HIS A 43 -5.13 -6.82 -4.98
CA HIS A 43 -5.75 -5.62 -4.41
C HIS A 43 -4.70 -4.53 -4.21
N MET A 44 -5.01 -3.30 -4.64
CA MET A 44 -4.11 -2.16 -4.55
C MET A 44 -4.72 -1.04 -3.72
N HIS A 45 -3.89 -0.39 -2.91
CA HIS A 45 -4.21 0.91 -2.32
C HIS A 45 -3.05 1.89 -2.56
N ALA A 46 -3.35 3.11 -2.98
CA ALA A 46 -2.36 4.13 -3.30
C ALA A 46 -2.60 5.42 -2.51
N LEU A 47 -1.53 5.99 -1.98
CA LEU A 47 -1.53 7.29 -1.32
C LEU A 47 -0.41 8.15 -1.88
N THR A 48 -0.70 9.42 -2.14
CA THR A 48 0.28 10.38 -2.65
C THR A 48 0.55 11.43 -1.58
N PHE A 49 1.83 11.67 -1.34
CA PHE A 49 2.30 12.67 -0.37
C PHE A 49 3.22 13.66 -1.06
N THR A 50 3.32 14.85 -0.52
CA THR A 50 4.29 15.85 -0.94
C THR A 50 5.63 15.65 -0.24
N ALA A 51 6.71 16.19 -0.81
CA ALA A 51 8.01 16.25 -0.14
C ALA A 51 8.01 17.08 1.16
N LYS A 52 6.96 17.89 1.40
CA LYS A 52 6.80 18.76 2.57
C LYS A 52 5.99 18.11 3.69
N ASP A 53 5.34 16.97 3.41
CA ASP A 53 4.49 16.31 4.40
C ASP A 53 5.35 15.77 5.55
N GLU A 54 4.84 15.92 6.77
CA GLU A 54 5.56 15.48 7.96
C GLU A 54 5.77 13.95 7.94
N PRO A 55 6.99 13.44 8.16
CA PRO A 55 7.27 12.00 8.12
C PRO A 55 6.39 11.18 9.07
N ALA A 56 6.04 11.72 10.23
CA ALA A 56 5.15 11.07 11.20
C ALA A 56 3.71 10.94 10.67
N TYR A 57 3.21 11.99 10.01
CA TYR A 57 1.91 11.98 9.35
C TYR A 57 1.88 10.95 8.21
N VAL A 58 2.88 10.97 7.32
CA VAL A 58 3.02 10.00 6.22
C VAL A 58 3.02 8.57 6.78
N ALA A 59 3.83 8.29 7.81
CA ALA A 59 3.89 6.97 8.43
C ALA A 59 2.54 6.54 9.03
N LYS A 60 1.81 7.45 9.68
CA LYS A 60 0.47 7.19 10.24
C LYS A 60 -0.51 6.80 9.14
N GLN A 61 -0.55 7.57 8.05
CA GLN A 61 -1.45 7.32 6.92
C GLN A 61 -1.12 5.98 6.23
N LEU A 62 0.16 5.66 6.04
CA LEU A 62 0.59 4.38 5.47
C LEU A 62 0.19 3.19 6.34
N ARG A 63 0.32 3.29 7.67
CA ARG A 63 -0.13 2.24 8.60
C ARG A 63 -1.64 2.03 8.51
N ARG A 64 -2.42 3.11 8.45
CA ARG A 64 -3.87 3.05 8.30
C ARG A 64 -4.26 2.37 6.98
N ALA A 65 -3.67 2.81 5.87
CA ALA A 65 -3.95 2.23 4.56
C ALA A 65 -3.55 0.76 4.44
N ARG A 66 -2.42 0.37 5.06
CA ARG A 66 -2.03 -1.04 5.17
C ARG A 66 -3.10 -1.85 5.93
N ARG A 67 -3.65 -1.32 7.01
CA ARG A 67 -4.71 -1.97 7.78
C ARG A 67 -5.98 -2.11 6.95
N GLN A 68 -6.42 -1.03 6.30
CA GLN A 68 -7.59 -1.05 5.41
C GLN A 68 -7.46 -2.06 4.27
N LEU A 69 -6.27 -2.14 3.66
CA LEU A 69 -6.01 -3.12 2.59
C LEU A 69 -6.05 -4.56 3.11
N ARG A 70 -5.56 -4.80 4.34
CA ARG A 70 -5.66 -6.11 4.99
C ARG A 70 -7.12 -6.44 5.27
N ASP A 71 -7.81 -5.56 5.99
CA ASP A 71 -9.19 -5.80 6.43
C ASP A 71 -10.11 -6.04 5.21
N ARG A 72 -9.94 -5.30 4.11
CA ARG A 72 -10.66 -5.55 2.84
C ARG A 72 -10.38 -6.93 2.24
N VAL A 73 -9.12 -7.38 2.24
CA VAL A 73 -8.77 -8.70 1.71
C VAL A 73 -9.30 -9.80 2.63
N ASP A 74 -9.18 -9.60 3.94
CA ASP A 74 -9.70 -10.55 4.94
C ASP A 74 -11.23 -10.65 4.83
N GLU A 75 -11.96 -9.56 4.56
CA GLU A 75 -13.40 -9.58 4.26
C GLU A 75 -13.74 -10.41 3.00
N ILE A 76 -12.95 -10.26 1.93
CA ILE A 76 -13.11 -11.05 0.69
C ILE A 76 -12.86 -12.54 0.96
N ASP A 77 -11.81 -12.84 1.72
CA ASP A 77 -11.45 -14.20 2.09
C ASP A 77 -12.56 -14.83 2.97
N LEU A 78 -13.11 -14.07 3.94
CA LEU A 78 -14.22 -14.51 4.79
C LEU A 78 -15.52 -14.74 4.01
N ALA A 79 -15.84 -13.85 3.07
CA ALA A 79 -17.00 -14.00 2.21
C ALA A 79 -16.91 -15.24 1.33
N ALA A 80 -15.73 -15.52 0.77
CA ALA A 80 -15.51 -16.70 -0.06
C ALA A 80 -15.54 -18.02 0.72
N MET A 81 -15.20 -17.98 2.01
CA MET A 81 -15.37 -19.13 2.93
C MET A 81 -16.82 -19.35 3.36
N GLY A 82 -17.78 -18.53 2.92
CA GLY A 82 -19.18 -18.62 3.31
C GLY A 82 -19.44 -18.25 4.78
N VAL A 83 -18.48 -17.57 5.43
CA VAL A 83 -18.56 -17.16 6.84
C VAL A 83 -19.14 -15.73 6.98
N ALA A 84 -19.15 -14.95 5.90
CA ALA A 84 -19.88 -13.68 5.88
C ALA A 84 -21.37 -13.95 5.63
N ALA A 85 -22.11 -14.17 6.71
CA ALA A 85 -23.57 -14.20 6.77
C ALA A 85 -24.10 -12.90 7.37
#